data_AF-A0A7S3F9N8-F1
#
_entry.id   AF-A0A7S3F9N8-F1
#
_cell.length_a   1.000
_cell.length_b   1.000
_cell.length_c   1.000
_cell.angle_alpha   90.00
_cell.angle_beta   90.00
_cell.angle_gamma   90.00
#
_symmetry.space_group_name_H-M   'P 1'
#
loop_
_entity.id
_entity.type
_entity.pdbx_description
1 polymer ?
#
loop_
_entity_poly.entity_id
_entity_poly.type
_entity_poly.pdbx_seq_one_letter_code
_entity_poly.pdbx_strand_id
1 'polypeptide(L)'
;TSRSRAVYQLHLVRAEDARAAVPERLRLVEAFGWCLGGFFLAEYDDSPVGALNELVTLGGVVWEPPTSCAWASRVHVCHDEARAHGVAHVGLPSRHAHFSRGGGAGAVVTVRERERAGAGAGGVARR
;
A
#
# COMPACT_ATOMS: atom_id res chain seq x y z
N THR A 1 -7.65 -17.06 20.74
CA THR A 1 -7.89 -15.61 20.61
C THR A 1 -7.07 -15.12 19.45
N SER A 2 -7.69 -14.81 18.31
CA SER A 2 -6.98 -14.20 17.18
C SER A 2 -6.53 -12.79 17.60
N ARG A 3 -5.24 -12.49 17.43
CA ARG A 3 -4.69 -11.15 17.68
C ARG A 3 -4.49 -10.48 16.33
N SER A 4 -4.93 -9.23 16.22
CA SER A 4 -4.60 -8.39 15.08
C SER A 4 -3.93 -7.13 15.59
N ARG A 5 -2.91 -6.66 14.89
CA ARG A 5 -2.21 -5.41 15.21
C ARG A 5 -2.14 -4.55 13.97
N ALA A 6 -2.42 -3.27 14.13
CA ALA A 6 -2.16 -2.26 13.11
C ALA A 6 -1.28 -1.16 13.69
N VAL A 7 -0.26 -0.76 12.94
CA VAL A 7 0.63 0.36 13.26
C VAL A 7 0.50 1.38 12.15
N TYR A 8 0.11 2.60 12.52
CA TYR A 8 0.02 3.73 11.61
C TYR A 8 1.21 4.65 11.83
N GLN A 9 1.85 5.06 10.74
CA GLN A 9 2.79 6.16 10.77
C GLN A 9 2.35 7.19 9.73
N LEU A 10 1.84 8.31 10.23
CA LEU A 10 1.37 9.40 9.41
C LEU A 10 2.50 10.39 9.14
N HIS A 11 2.51 10.94 7.94
CA HIS A 11 3.50 11.92 7.50
C HIS A 11 2.83 13.08 6.78
N LEU A 12 3.49 14.25 6.84
CA LEU A 12 3.23 15.31 5.88
C LEU A 12 3.96 14.96 4.59
N VAL A 13 3.20 14.81 3.52
CA VAL A 13 3.69 14.55 2.16
C VAL A 13 3.48 15.81 1.35
N ARG A 14 4.46 16.18 0.51
CA ARG A 14 4.28 17.34 -0.37
C ARG A 14 3.10 17.09 -1.30
N ALA A 15 2.26 18.10 -1.46
CA ALA A 15 1.08 18.05 -2.32
C ALA A 15 1.42 17.62 -3.76
N GLU A 16 2.56 18.09 -4.28
CA GLU A 16 3.05 17.74 -5.62
C GLU A 16 3.31 16.22 -5.77
N ASP A 17 3.95 15.60 -4.79
CA ASP A 17 4.25 14.16 -4.80
C ASP A 17 2.97 13.33 -4.64
N ALA A 18 2.07 13.78 -3.74
CA ALA A 18 0.79 13.14 -3.52
C ALA A 18 -0.08 13.16 -4.79
N ARG A 19 -0.13 14.30 -5.51
CA ARG A 19 -0.85 14.42 -6.78
C ARG A 19 -0.29 13.53 -7.89
N ALA A 20 1.01 13.25 -7.90
CA ALA A 20 1.59 12.31 -8.85
C ALA A 20 1.13 10.85 -8.61
N ALA A 21 0.74 10.52 -7.37
CA ALA A 21 0.28 9.18 -6.98
C ALA A 21 -1.24 9.01 -6.96
N VAL A 22 -1.99 10.12 -6.82
CA VAL A 22 -3.45 10.15 -6.74
C VAL A 22 -4.04 10.43 -8.13
N PRO A 23 -5.04 9.67 -8.60
CA PRO A 23 -5.68 9.95 -9.88
C PRO A 23 -6.32 11.34 -9.91
N GLU A 24 -6.14 12.07 -11.02
CA GLU A 24 -6.57 13.48 -11.19
C GLU A 24 -8.06 13.73 -10.92
N ARG A 25 -8.91 12.73 -11.11
CA ARG A 25 -10.35 12.81 -10.83
C ARG A 25 -10.69 12.97 -9.34
N LEU A 26 -9.75 12.64 -8.43
CA LEU A 26 -9.94 12.75 -6.99
C LEU A 26 -9.34 14.06 -6.49
N ARG A 27 -10.10 14.75 -5.66
CA ARG A 27 -9.64 15.99 -5.04
C ARG A 27 -8.76 15.68 -3.84
N LEU A 28 -7.49 16.09 -3.89
CA LEU A 28 -6.59 15.96 -2.74
C LEU A 28 -6.99 16.93 -1.61
N VAL A 29 -6.96 16.46 -0.37
CA VAL A 29 -7.09 17.30 0.83
C VAL A 29 -5.70 17.80 1.20
N GLU A 30 -5.42 19.06 0.83
CA GLU A 30 -4.11 19.69 1.05
C GLU A 30 -4.25 21.06 1.73
N ALA A 31 -3.23 21.44 2.49
CA ALA A 31 -3.07 22.75 3.10
C ALA A 31 -1.60 23.18 3.03
N PHE A 32 -1.34 24.43 2.64
CA PHE A 32 0.01 25.00 2.55
C PHE A 32 0.99 24.18 1.66
N GLY A 33 0.49 23.51 0.62
CA GLY A 33 1.31 22.66 -0.24
C GLY A 33 1.66 21.29 0.36
N TRP A 34 0.99 20.86 1.42
CA TRP A 34 1.15 19.57 2.08
C TRP A 34 -0.16 18.82 2.19
N CYS A 35 -0.07 17.49 2.20
CA CYS A 35 -1.18 16.56 2.43
C CYS A 35 -0.81 15.57 3.54
N LEU A 36 -1.81 15.03 4.23
CA LEU A 36 -1.62 13.92 5.16
C LEU A 36 -1.50 12.60 4.37
N GLY A 37 -0.40 11.89 4.54
CA GLY A 37 -0.18 10.56 4.00
C GLY A 37 0.56 9.68 5.00
N GLY A 38 1.33 8.71 4.49
CA GLY A 38 2.20 7.87 5.29
C GLY A 38 2.02 6.39 4.96
N PHE A 39 2.02 5.53 5.96
CA PHE A 39 1.71 4.11 5.77
C PHE A 39 1.07 3.50 6.99
N PHE A 40 0.42 2.35 6.79
CA PHE A 40 0.05 1.47 7.90
C PHE A 40 0.50 0.04 7.64
N LEU A 41 0.98 -0.61 8.69
CA LEU A 41 1.32 -2.02 8.72
C LEU A 41 0.25 -2.75 9.53
N ALA A 42 -0.45 -3.69 8.90
CA ALA A 42 -1.38 -4.59 9.55
C ALA A 42 -0.80 -6.01 9.61
N GLU A 43 -0.90 -6.63 10.77
CA GLU A 43 -0.51 -8.00 11.05
C GLU A 43 -1.77 -8.72 11.58
N TYR A 44 -2.29 -9.65 10.79
CA TYR A 44 -3.48 -10.44 11.09
C TYR A 44 -3.06 -11.88 11.41
N ASP A 45 -3.43 -12.40 12.58
CA ASP A 45 -3.22 -13.82 12.89
C ASP A 45 -4.15 -14.73 12.08
N ASP A 46 -5.32 -14.21 11.69
CA ASP A 46 -6.35 -14.95 10.95
C ASP A 46 -6.96 -14.07 9.85
N SER A 47 -7.07 -14.63 8.65
CA SER A 47 -7.66 -14.01 7.46
C SER A 47 -8.09 -15.13 6.49
N PRO A 48 -8.84 -14.83 5.41
CA PRO A 48 -9.23 -15.86 4.43
C PRO A 48 -8.06 -16.68 3.83
N VAL A 49 -6.83 -16.16 3.89
CA VAL A 49 -5.61 -16.83 3.41
C VAL A 49 -4.68 -17.30 4.56
N GLY A 50 -5.18 -17.32 5.80
CA GLY A 50 -4.38 -17.54 7.00
C GLY A 50 -3.73 -16.26 7.55
N ALA A 51 -2.61 -16.39 8.25
CA ALA A 51 -1.91 -15.22 8.80
C ALA A 51 -1.43 -14.28 7.69
N LEU A 52 -1.76 -12.99 7.81
CA LEU A 52 -1.52 -12.00 6.75
C LEU A 52 -0.81 -10.77 7.31
N ASN A 53 0.31 -10.42 6.67
CA ASN A 53 0.96 -9.13 6.84
C ASN A 53 0.68 -8.25 5.62
N GLU A 54 0.23 -7.03 5.87
CA GLU A 54 -0.10 -6.04 4.86
C GLU A 54 0.56 -4.70 5.21
N LEU A 55 1.28 -4.10 4.26
CA LEU A 55 1.75 -2.72 4.36
C LEU A 55 1.08 -1.91 3.25
N VAL A 56 0.36 -0.85 3.64
CA VAL A 56 -0.27 0.08 2.70
C VAL A 56 0.42 1.42 2.77
N THR A 57 0.88 1.90 1.62
CA THR A 57 1.34 3.28 1.46
C THR A 57 0.14 4.17 1.17
N LEU A 58 -0.06 5.17 2.02
CA LEU A 58 -1.10 6.18 1.91
C LEU A 58 -0.51 7.38 1.17
N GLY A 59 -0.82 7.50 -0.12
CA GLY A 59 -0.29 8.57 -0.97
C GLY A 59 -0.83 9.96 -0.63
N GLY A 60 -1.97 10.02 0.06
CA GLY A 60 -2.62 11.25 0.51
C GLY A 60 -4.05 10.98 0.96
N VAL A 61 -4.67 11.95 1.62
CA VAL A 61 -6.11 11.95 1.90
C VAL A 61 -6.83 12.65 0.75
N VAL A 62 -7.83 11.99 0.17
CA VAL A 62 -8.68 12.52 -0.88
C VAL A 62 -10.08 12.81 -0.35
N TRP A 63 -10.77 13.75 -0.99
CA TRP A 63 -12.14 14.13 -0.72
C TRP A 63 -13.08 13.37 -1.65
N GLU A 64 -13.95 12.54 -1.08
CA GLU A 64 -15.02 11.80 -1.76
C GLU A 64 -16.34 12.11 -1.03
N PRO A 65 -17.08 13.15 -1.45
CA PRO A 65 -18.19 13.70 -0.68
C PRO A 65 -19.19 12.62 -0.21
N PRO A 66 -19.65 12.63 1.05
CA PRO A 66 -19.43 13.66 2.08
C PRO A 66 -18.21 13.41 2.98
N THR A 67 -17.35 12.44 2.65
CA THR A 67 -16.24 12.01 3.52
C THR A 67 -14.87 12.25 2.88
N SER A 68 -13.83 12.03 3.67
CA SER A 68 -12.46 11.92 3.17
C SER A 68 -11.96 10.50 3.40
N CYS A 69 -11.09 10.03 2.51
CA CYS A 69 -10.50 8.70 2.61
C CYS A 69 -9.02 8.74 2.23
N ALA A 70 -8.23 7.81 2.76
CA ALA A 70 -6.84 7.68 2.37
C ALA A 70 -6.73 6.96 1.02
N TRP A 71 -5.90 7.48 0.13
CA TRP A 71 -5.59 6.83 -1.13
C TRP A 71 -4.46 5.82 -0.94
N ALA A 72 -4.76 4.53 -1.13
CA ALA A 72 -3.78 3.45 -1.11
C ALA A 72 -2.97 3.45 -2.41
N SER A 73 -1.84 4.17 -2.43
CA SER A 73 -0.99 4.29 -3.61
C SER A 73 -0.17 3.02 -3.90
N ARG A 74 0.11 2.23 -2.86
CA ARG A 74 0.76 0.92 -2.96
C ARG A 74 0.31 0.01 -1.82
N VAL A 75 0.16 -1.27 -2.11
CA VAL A 75 -0.18 -2.30 -1.13
C VAL A 75 0.81 -3.45 -1.26
N HIS A 76 1.43 -3.87 -0.16
CA HIS A 76 2.32 -5.02 -0.09
C HIS A 76 1.69 -6.08 0.80
N VAL A 77 1.64 -7.33 0.36
CA VAL A 77 1.08 -8.45 1.12
C VAL A 77 1.96 -9.69 1.05
N CYS A 78 1.95 -10.52 2.09
CA CYS A 78 2.80 -11.70 2.17
C CYS A 78 2.27 -12.95 1.43
N HIS A 79 1.04 -12.93 0.92
CA HIS A 79 0.41 -14.03 0.20
C HIS A 79 0.08 -13.67 -1.26
N ASP A 80 0.33 -14.60 -2.18
CA ASP A 80 0.00 -14.44 -3.60
C ASP A 80 -1.50 -14.39 -3.84
N GLU A 81 -2.28 -15.18 -3.09
CA GLU A 81 -3.75 -15.18 -3.15
C GLU A 81 -4.33 -13.83 -2.72
N ALA A 82 -3.85 -13.26 -1.60
CA ALA A 82 -4.26 -11.92 -1.17
C ALA A 82 -3.91 -10.85 -2.20
N ARG A 83 -2.72 -10.94 -2.82
CA ARG A 83 -2.30 -10.03 -3.90
C ARG A 83 -3.20 -10.19 -5.13
N ALA A 84 -3.48 -11.42 -5.55
CA ALA A 84 -4.33 -11.71 -6.70
C ALA A 84 -5.75 -11.20 -6.47
N HIS A 85 -6.32 -11.46 -5.30
CA HIS A 85 -7.65 -10.99 -4.91
C HIS A 85 -7.73 -9.46 -4.89
N GLY A 86 -6.77 -8.80 -4.23
CA GLY A 86 -6.73 -7.33 -4.14
C GLY A 86 -6.69 -6.67 -5.52
N VAL A 87 -5.91 -7.21 -6.46
CA VAL A 87 -5.86 -6.69 -7.83
C VAL A 87 -7.15 -6.99 -8.60
N ALA A 88 -7.62 -8.24 -8.59
CA ALA A 88 -8.69 -8.69 -9.47
C ALA A 88 -10.10 -8.25 -9.03
N HIS A 89 -10.35 -8.16 -7.72
CA HIS A 89 -11.69 -7.92 -7.18
C HIS A 89 -11.85 -6.55 -6.54
N VAL A 90 -10.78 -5.98 -5.98
CA VAL A 90 -10.82 -4.69 -5.27
C VAL A 90 -10.22 -3.56 -6.11
N GLY A 91 -9.33 -3.88 -7.05
CA GLY A 91 -8.58 -2.88 -7.83
C GLY A 91 -7.41 -2.26 -7.07
N LEU A 92 -6.94 -2.91 -5.99
CA LEU A 92 -5.79 -2.44 -5.21
C LEU A 92 -4.48 -2.58 -6.00
N PRO A 93 -3.53 -1.64 -5.83
CA PRO A 93 -2.19 -1.75 -6.42
C PRO A 93 -1.31 -2.76 -5.65
N SER A 94 -1.83 -3.97 -5.39
CA SER A 94 -1.19 -4.98 -4.55
C SER A 94 0.04 -5.62 -5.18
N ARG A 95 1.06 -5.87 -4.36
CA ARG A 95 2.34 -6.50 -4.68
C ARG A 95 2.66 -7.57 -3.63
N HIS A 96 3.28 -8.65 -4.07
CA HIS A 96 3.78 -9.66 -3.14
C HIS A 96 5.07 -9.14 -2.48
N ALA A 97 5.20 -9.33 -1.16
CA ALA A 97 6.37 -8.90 -0.42
C ALA A 97 6.69 -9.85 0.74
N HIS A 98 7.97 -9.91 1.09
CA HIS A 98 8.47 -10.62 2.27
C HIS A 98 8.59 -9.65 3.44
N PHE A 99 8.02 -10.06 4.59
CA PHE A 99 8.04 -9.30 5.83
C PHE A 99 8.96 -10.00 6.83
N SER A 100 9.85 -9.25 7.45
CA SER A 100 10.72 -9.75 8.52
C SER A 100 10.83 -8.73 9.64
N ARG A 101 10.90 -9.20 10.88
CA ARG A 101 10.94 -8.35 12.07
C ARG A 101 12.32 -8.46 12.74
N GLY A 102 12.99 -7.32 12.93
CA GLY A 102 14.20 -7.24 13.74
C GLY A 102 13.87 -7.38 15.23
N GLY A 103 14.77 -8.01 16.00
CA GLY A 103 14.64 -8.11 17.46
C GLY A 103 14.98 -6.79 18.17
N GLY A 104 14.25 -6.47 19.24
CA GLY A 104 14.53 -5.34 20.14
C GLY A 104 13.33 -4.41 20.43
N ALA A 105 13.50 -3.53 21.43
CA ALA A 105 12.59 -2.41 21.68
C ALA A 105 12.78 -1.39 20.55
N GLY A 106 11.73 -1.12 19.76
CA GLY A 106 11.84 -0.43 18.47
C GLY A 106 11.91 -1.37 17.26
N ALA A 107 11.31 -2.56 17.37
CA ALA A 107 11.28 -3.60 16.33
C ALA A 107 11.02 -3.03 14.93
N VAL A 108 12.05 -3.09 14.09
CA VAL A 108 12.01 -2.69 12.68
C VAL A 108 11.35 -3.79 11.88
N VAL A 109 10.36 -3.45 11.06
CA VAL A 109 9.80 -4.37 10.08
C VAL A 109 10.38 -4.05 8.73
N THR A 110 11.09 -5.01 8.15
CA THR A 110 11.65 -4.92 6.80
C THR A 110 10.67 -5.56 5.83
N VAL A 111 10.24 -4.79 4.83
CA VAL A 111 9.36 -5.23 3.75
C VAL A 111 10.15 -5.23 2.45
N ARG A 112 10.24 -6.39 1.80
CA ARG A 112 10.93 -6.57 0.51
C ARG A 112 9.93 -7.00 -0.54
N GLU A 113 9.62 -6.11 -1.49
CA GLU A 113 8.81 -6.50 -2.64
C GLU A 113 9.51 -7.61 -3.41
N ARG A 114 8.76 -8.64 -3.79
CA ARG A 114 9.26 -9.68 -4.68
C ARG A 114 9.39 -9.08 -6.07
N GLU A 115 10.59 -9.15 -6.65
CA GLU A 115 10.81 -8.69 -8.01
C GLU A 115 9.80 -9.36 -8.96
N ARG A 116 9.24 -8.57 -9.86
CA ARG A 116 8.43 -9.15 -10.94
C ARG A 116 9.35 -10.01 -11.79
N ALA A 117 9.12 -11.32 -11.81
CA ALA A 117 9.66 -12.17 -12.86
C ALA A 117 9.33 -11.49 -14.21
N GLY A 118 10.37 -11.16 -14.97
CA GLY A 118 10.27 -10.27 -16.12
C GLY A 118 9.13 -10.66 -17.05
N ALA A 119 8.29 -9.69 -17.38
CA ALA A 119 7.56 -9.76 -18.64
C ALA A 119 8.62 -9.87 -19.73
N GLY A 120 8.66 -11.03 -20.40
CA GLY A 120 9.63 -11.31 -21.45
C GLY A 120 9.70 -10.16 -22.47
N ALA A 121 10.92 -9.79 -22.82
CA ALA A 121 11.19 -8.98 -23.99
C ALA A 121 10.52 -9.62 -25.22
N GLY A 122 9.43 -9.03 -25.69
CA GLY A 122 8.61 -9.58 -26.76
C GLY A 122 7.80 -8.50 -27.49
N GLY A 123 8.38 -7.32 -27.65
CA GLY A 123 7.84 -6.27 -28.51
C GLY A 123 8.66 -6.17 -29.80
N VAL A 124 8.29 -6.93 -30.83
CA VAL A 124 8.76 -6.66 -32.19
C VAL A 124 8.08 -5.37 -32.66
N ALA A 125 8.82 -4.27 -32.62
CA ALA A 125 8.47 -3.07 -33.37
C ALA A 125 8.66 -3.39 -34.86
N ARG A 126 7.56 -3.57 -35.61
CA ARG A 126 7.61 -3.47 -37.07
C ARG A 126 7.48 -1.99 -37.45
N ARG A 127 8.46 -1.51 -38.20
CA ARG A 127 8.33 -0.31 -39.03
C ARG A 127 7.48 -0.64 -40.26
#